data_AF-N9AE85-F1
#
_entry.id   AF-N9AE85-F1
#
_cell.length_a   1.000
_cell.length_b   1.000
_cell.length_c   1.000
_cell.angle_alpha   90.00
_cell.angle_beta   90.00
_cell.angle_gamma   90.00
#
_symmetry.space_group_name_H-M   'P 1'
#
loop_
_entity.id
_entity.type
_entity.pdbx_description
1 polymer ?
#
loop_
_entity_poly.entity_id
_entity_poly.type
_entity_poly.pdbx_seq_one_letter_code
_entity_poly.pdbx_strand_id
1 'polypeptide(L)' 'MQHHLIAAILLLALIMVLNLETWKSRLAYLAMVILSFSYFSVLQAAVSIIAITMILIFYAAVTAVQRNARLHH' A
#
# COMPACT_ATOMS: atom_id res chain seq x y z
N MET A 1 -6.65 -15.71 -0.97
CA MET A 1 -7.47 -15.00 0.06
C MET A 1 -7.57 -13.50 -0.21
N GLN A 2 -6.47 -12.75 -0.34
CA GLN A 2 -6.52 -11.29 -0.53
C GLN A 2 -7.30 -10.81 -1.77
N HIS A 3 -7.18 -11.50 -2.91
CA HIS A 3 -7.88 -11.09 -4.14
C HIS A 3 -9.40 -11.25 -4.04
N HIS A 4 -9.89 -12.26 -3.32
CA HIS A 4 -11.32 -12.45 -3.07
C HIS A 4 -11.88 -11.39 -2.12
N LEU A 5 -11.11 -10.98 -1.12
CA LEU A 5 -11.49 -9.90 -0.20
C LEU A 5 -11.62 -8.56 -0.95
N ILE A 6 -10.65 -8.23 -1.80
CA ILE A 6 -10.67 -7.01 -2.62
C ILE A 6 -11.88 -7.02 -3.56
N ALA A 7 -12.12 -8.16 -4.22
CA ALA A 7 -13.27 -8.32 -5.10
C ALA A 7 -14.61 -8.16 -4.34
N ALA A 8 -14.73 -8.72 -3.14
CA ALA A 8 -15.93 -8.57 -2.30
C ALA A 8 -16.17 -7.12 -1.87
N ILE A 9 -15.11 -6.39 -1.48
CA ILE A 9 -15.18 -4.96 -1.13
C ILE A 9 -15.62 -4.13 -2.33
N LEU A 10 -15.08 -4.41 -3.52
CA LEU A 10 -15.47 -3.76 -4.76
C LEU A 10 -16.95 -4.01 -5.10
N LEU A 11 -17.41 -5.26 -4.94
CA LEU A 11 -18.79 -5.64 -5.20
C LEU A 11 -19.76 -4.94 -4.23
N LEU A 12 -19.42 -4.90 -2.95
CA LEU A 12 -20.17 -4.17 -1.91
C LEU A 12 -20.26 -2.67 -2.21
N ALA A 13 -19.14 -2.05 -2.61
CA ALA A 13 -19.11 -0.65 -3.00
C ALA A 13 -20.01 -0.38 -4.22
N LEU A 14 -19.99 -1.28 -5.21
CA LEU A 14 -20.83 -1.18 -6.40
C LEU A 14 -22.33 -1.30 -6.06
N ILE A 15 -22.69 -2.25 -5.19
CA ILE A 15 -24.07 -2.42 -4.71
C ILE A 15 -24.55 -1.16 -3.98
N MET A 16 -23.72 -0.61 -3.08
CA MET A 16 -24.00 0.64 -2.38
C MET A 16 -24.21 1.82 -3.33
N VAL A 17 -23.35 1.98 -4.35
CA VAL A 17 -23.51 3.04 -5.37
C VAL A 17 -24.84 2.88 -6.11
N LEU A 18 -25.19 1.67 -6.54
CA LEU A 18 -26.43 1.43 -7.27
C LEU A 18 -27.68 1.66 -6.40
N ASN A 19 -27.56 1.42 -5.09
CA ASN A 19 -28.65 1.58 -4.12
C ASN A 19 -28.90 3.04 -3.71
N LEU A 20 -28.02 3.98 -4.06
CA LEU A 20 -28.22 5.39 -3.74
C LEU A 20 -29.24 6.03 -4.68
N GLU A 21 -30.20 6.77 -4.11
CA GLU A 21 -31.32 7.36 -4.85
C GLU A 21 -30.91 8.52 -5.77
N THR A 22 -29.91 9.31 -5.37
CA THR A 22 -29.54 10.52 -6.11
C THR A 22 -28.19 10.37 -6.82
N TRP A 23 -28.07 10.98 -8.00
CA TRP A 23 -26.78 11.03 -8.73
C TRP A 23 -25.66 11.71 -7.93
N LYS A 24 -26.00 12.73 -7.13
CA LYS A 24 -25.04 13.45 -6.28
C LYS A 24 -24.45 12.55 -5.18
N SER A 25 -25.30 11.78 -4.50
CA SER A 25 -24.82 10.84 -3.47
C SER A 25 -23.98 9.71 -4.07
N ARG A 26 -24.32 9.23 -5.27
CA ARG A 26 -23.52 8.24 -6.01
C ARG A 26 -22.12 8.75 -6.29
N LEU A 27 -22.01 9.98 -6.81
CA LEU A 27 -20.72 10.60 -7.13
C LEU A 27 -19.88 10.83 -5.87
N ALA A 28 -20.50 11.33 -4.79
CA ALA A 28 -19.83 11.57 -3.52
C ALA A 28 -19.28 10.28 -2.89
N TYR A 29 -20.08 9.20 -2.90
CA TYR A 29 -19.65 7.91 -2.40
C TYR A 29 -18.50 7.34 -3.24
N LEU A 30 -18.61 7.41 -4.57
CA LEU A 30 -17.56 6.92 -5.48
C LEU A 30 -16.24 7.69 -5.25
N ALA A 31 -16.31 9.01 -5.09
CA ALA A 31 -15.14 9.84 -4.78
C ALA A 31 -14.49 9.44 -3.44
N MET A 32 -15.29 9.21 -2.39
CA MET A 32 -14.79 8.74 -1.09
C MET A 32 -14.11 7.36 -1.19
N VAL A 33 -14.69 6.44 -1.95
CA VAL A 33 -14.10 5.11 -2.18
C VAL A 33 -12.75 5.25 -2.89
N ILE A 34 -12.68 6.02 -3.98
CA ILE A 34 -11.43 6.25 -4.73
C ILE A 34 -10.37 6.92 -3.85
N LEU A 35 -10.73 7.93 -3.06
CA LEU A 35 -9.81 8.59 -2.13
C LEU A 35 -9.28 7.62 -1.07
N SER A 36 -10.14 6.73 -0.56
CA SER A 36 -9.75 5.72 0.43
C SER A 36 -8.76 4.71 -0.16
N PHE A 37 -9.02 4.21 -1.37
CA PHE A 37 -8.08 3.33 -2.08
C PHE A 37 -6.76 4.03 -2.40
N SER A 38 -6.81 5.31 -2.78
CA SER A 38 -5.62 6.12 -3.06
C SER A 38 -4.76 6.29 -1.80
N TYR A 39 -5.38 6.60 -0.66
CA TYR A 39 -4.68 6.71 0.63
C TYR A 39 -4.02 5.39 1.03
N PHE A 40 -4.72 4.27 0.89
CA PHE A 40 -4.17 2.95 1.21
C PHE A 40 -2.97 2.59 0.31
N SER A 41 -3.06 2.91 -0.98
CA SER A 41 -1.95 2.73 -1.94
C SER A 41 -0.73 3.57 -1.57
N VAL A 42 -0.93 4.85 -1.20
CA VAL A 42 0.15 5.73 -0.75
C VAL A 42 0.82 5.20 0.52
N LEU A 43 0.03 4.73 1.49
CA LEU A 43 0.56 4.12 2.72
C LEU A 43 1.39 2.87 2.40
N GLN A 44 0.90 2.01 1.51
CA GLN A 44 1.62 0.80 1.10
C GLN A 44 2.92 1.13 0.37
N ALA A 45 2.92 2.16 -0.50
CA ALA A 45 4.13 2.64 -1.16
C ALA A 45 5.15 3.19 -0.14
N ALA A 46 4.71 3.98 0.83
CA ALA A 46 5.58 4.51 1.89
C ALA A 46 6.23 3.40 2.72
N VAL A 47 5.43 2.40 3.14
CA VAL A 47 5.95 1.23 3.87
C VAL A 47 6.97 0.46 3.03
N SER A 48 6.70 0.30 1.73
CA SER A 48 7.62 -0.38 0.81
C SER A 48 8.95 0.37 0.67
N ILE A 49 8.92 1.70 0.56
CA ILE A 49 10.12 2.54 0.52
C ILE A 49 10.93 2.38 1.80
N ILE A 50 10.28 2.48 2.98
CA ILE A 50 10.96 2.32 4.27
C ILE A 50 11.63 0.94 4.38
N ALA A 51 10.92 -0.12 3.97
CA ALA A 51 11.46 -1.47 3.98
C ALA A 51 12.70 -1.60 3.07
N ILE A 52 12.63 -1.08 1.85
CA ILE A 52 13.76 -1.09 0.90
C ILE A 52 14.96 -0.32 1.47
N THR A 53 14.73 0.87 2.03
CA THR A 53 15.79 1.68 2.64
C THR A 53 16.45 0.94 3.80
N MET A 54 15.67 0.30 4.69
CA MET A 54 16.22 -0.51 5.78
C MET A 54 17.08 -1.66 5.27
N ILE A 55 16.63 -2.38 4.23
CA ILE A 55 17.39 -3.47 3.61
C ILE A 55 18.72 -2.96 3.07
N LEU A 56 18.73 -1.82 2.37
CA LEU A 56 19.95 -1.21 1.83
C LEU A 56 20.93 -0.80 2.93
N ILE A 57 20.44 -0.18 4.00
CA ILE A 57 21.27 0.19 5.16
C ILE A 57 21.89 -1.06 5.78
N PHE A 58 21.09 -2.11 5.99
CA PHE A 58 21.58 -3.36 6.57
C PHE A 58 22.62 -4.04 5.67
N TYR A 59 22.37 -4.08 4.36
CA TYR A 59 23.32 -4.62 3.38
C TYR A 59 24.64 -3.85 3.39
N ALA A 60 24.59 -2.52 3.41
CA ALA A 60 25.78 -1.68 3.47
C ALA A 60 26.54 -1.88 4.79
N ALA A 61 25.83 -1.96 5.91
CA ALA A 61 26.44 -2.22 7.22
C ALA A 61 27.13 -3.59 7.28
N VAL A 62 26.47 -4.65 6.80
CA VAL A 62 27.05 -5.99 6.73
C VAL A 62 28.29 -6.00 5.84
N THR A 63 28.21 -5.36 4.66
CA THR A 63 29.34 -5.27 3.73
C THR A 63 30.51 -4.50 4.34
N ALA A 64 30.24 -3.40 5.06
CA ALA A 64 31.25 -2.62 5.75
C ALA A 64 31.96 -3.44 6.84
N VAL A 65 31.21 -4.19 7.65
CA VAL A 65 31.77 -5.08 8.70
C VAL A 65 32.61 -6.18 8.06
N GLN A 66 32.12 -6.85 7.01
CA GLN A 66 32.88 -7.88 6.31
C GLN A 66 34.18 -7.34 5.69
N ARG A 67 34.12 -6.15 5.09
CA ARG A 67 35.30 -5.50 4.50
C ARG A 67 36.31 -5.11 5.58
N ASN A 68 35.84 -4.61 6.72
CA ASN A 68 36.71 -4.23 7.81
C ASN A 68 37.37 -5.46 8.50
N ALA A 69 36.62 -6.56 8.62
CA ALA A 69 37.15 -7.83 9.12
C ALA A 69 38.22 -8.44 8.19
N ARG A 70 38.08 -8.30 6.85
CA ARG A 70 39.11 -8.72 5.89
C ARG A 70 40.36 -7.85 5.88
N LEU A 71 40.28 -6.59 6.34
CA LEU A 71 41.43 -5.68 6.42
C LEU A 71 42.25 -5.89 7.69
N HIS A 72 41.66 -6.50 8.73
CA HIS A 72 42.30 -6.81 10.00
C HIS A 72 42.86 -8.25 10.09
N HIS A 73 42.67 -9.05 9.03
CA HIS A 73 43.36 -10.32 8.81
C HIS A 73 44.43 -10.14 7.74
#